data_AF-A0A850CJB6-F1
#
_entry.id   AF-A0A850CJB6-F1
#
_cell.length_a   1.000
_cell.length_b   1.000
_cell.length_c   1.000
_cell.angle_alpha   90.00
_cell.angle_beta   90.00
_cell.angle_gamma   90.00
#
_symmetry.space_group_name_H-M   'P 1'
#
loop_
_entity.id
_entity.type
_entity.pdbx_description
1 polymer ?
#
loop_
_entity_poly.entity_id
_entity_poly.type
_entity_poly.pdbx_seq_one_letter_code
_entity_poly.pdbx_strand_id
1 'polypeptide(L)' 'SVVGRAPFQGPDVDGVTVVRVPDGAPTPQVGDLVEAVVVATEGIDLVAEPR' A
#
# COMPACT_ATOMS: atom_id res chain seq x y z
N SER A 1 2.64 2.09 -9.02
CA SER A 1 2.29 1.87 -7.61
C SER A 1 0.91 2.45 -7.35
N VAL A 2 0.25 2.00 -6.28
CA VAL A 2 -1.02 2.56 -5.79
C VAL A 2 -0.87 2.94 -4.31
N VAL A 3 -1.71 3.86 -3.83
CA VAL A 3 -1.69 4.35 -2.45
C VAL A 3 -2.93 3.89 -1.71
N GLY A 4 -2.73 3.37 -0.50
CA GLY A 4 -3.79 2.93 0.40
C GLY A 4 -3.35 3.04 1.86
N ARG A 5 -4.00 2.26 2.73
CA ARG A 5 -3.70 2.20 4.16
C ARG A 5 -3.72 0.76 4.65
N ALA A 6 -2.83 0.44 5.60
CA ALA A 6 -2.89 -0.79 6.37
C ALA A 6 -3.97 -0.68 7.46
N PRO A 7 -4.44 -1.81 8.05
CA PRO A 7 -5.55 -1.79 9.02
C PRO A 7 -5.34 -0.93 10.26
N PHE A 8 -4.09 -0.66 10.63
CA PHE A 8 -3.74 0.13 11.81
C PHE A 8 -3.49 1.62 11.50
N GLN A 9 -3.48 2.03 10.22
CA GLN A 9 -3.29 3.42 9.79
C GLN A 9 -4.64 4.14 9.73
N GLY A 10 -4.85 5.09 10.63
CA GLY A 10 -5.96 6.04 10.62
C GLY A 10 -5.86 7.03 9.44
N PRO A 11 -7.00 7.57 8.97
CA PRO A 11 -7.01 8.56 7.89
C PRO A 11 -6.38 9.88 8.36
N ASP A 12 -5.62 10.51 7.46
CA ASP A 12 -5.07 11.88 7.54
C ASP A 12 -4.05 12.16 8.67
N VAL A 13 -4.02 11.36 9.72
CA VAL A 13 -3.13 11.53 10.89
C VAL A 13 -1.92 10.59 10.83
N ASP A 14 -2.11 9.38 10.29
CA ASP A 14 -1.03 8.41 10.11
C ASP A 14 -0.41 8.48 8.70
N GLY A 15 0.72 7.80 8.51
CA GLY A 15 1.32 7.60 7.19
C GLY A 15 0.44 6.76 6.27
N VAL A 16 0.85 6.64 5.01
CA VAL A 16 0.17 5.81 4.00
C VAL A 16 0.90 4.49 3.76
N THR A 17 0.30 3.61 2.96
CA THR A 17 0.97 2.44 2.39
C THR A 17 1.01 2.58 0.88
N VAL A 18 2.23 2.60 0.32
CA VAL A 18 2.48 2.56 -1.12
C VAL A 18 2.68 1.11 -1.55
N VAL A 19 1.76 0.58 -2.34
CA VAL A 19 1.87 -0.77 -2.91
C VAL A 19 2.53 -0.70 -4.29
N ARG A 20 3.68 -1.36 -4.43
CA ARG A 20 4.41 -1.50 -5.69
C ARG A 20 3.77 -2.62 -6.52
N VAL A 21 2.88 -2.23 -7.42
CA VAL A 21 2.25 -3.15 -8.39
C VAL A 21 3.25 -3.46 -9.51
N PRO A 22 3.56 -4.74 -9.79
CA PRO A 22 4.43 -5.13 -10.89
C PRO A 22 3.89 -4.72 -12.26
N ASP A 23 4.78 -4.46 -13.22
CA ASP A 23 4.37 -4.15 -14.60
C ASP A 23 3.58 -5.31 -15.22
N GLY A 24 2.47 -4.99 -15.87
CA GLY A 24 1.57 -5.98 -16.50
C GLY A 24 0.60 -6.69 -15.54
N ALA A 25 0.71 -6.48 -14.22
CA ALA A 25 -0.29 -6.94 -13.28
C ALA A 25 -1.53 -6.03 -13.28
N PRO A 26 -2.73 -6.55 -12.96
CA PRO A 26 -3.92 -5.72 -12.78
C PRO A 26 -3.70 -4.68 -11.68
N THR A 27 -3.97 -3.41 -12.00
CA THR A 27 -3.88 -2.33 -11.02
C THR A 27 -5.09 -2.37 -10.08
N PRO A 28 -4.91 -2.50 -8.76
CA PRO A 28 -6.01 -2.42 -7.79
C PRO A 28 -6.76 -1.09 -7.92
N GLN A 29 -8.08 -1.14 -7.73
CA GLN A 29 -8.96 0.02 -7.77
C GLN A 29 -9.26 0.52 -6.35
N VAL A 30 -9.72 1.76 -6.24
CA VAL A 30 -10.15 2.32 -4.95
C VAL A 30 -11.30 1.50 -4.39
N GLY A 31 -11.14 1.03 -3.15
CA GLY A 31 -12.10 0.16 -2.47
C GLY A 31 -11.69 -1.31 -2.44
N ASP A 32 -10.71 -1.71 -3.24
CA ASP A 32 -10.16 -3.06 -3.20
C ASP A 32 -9.38 -3.32 -1.90
N LEU A 33 -9.51 -4.53 -1.36
CA LEU A 33 -8.62 -5.04 -0.32
C LEU A 33 -7.46 -5.77 -1.00
N VAL A 34 -6.23 -5.32 -0.72
CA VAL A 34 -5.02 -5.87 -1.30
C VAL A 34 -4.21 -6.59 -0.22
N GLU A 35 -3.97 -7.89 -0.42
CA GLU A 35 -3.01 -8.62 0.40
C GLU A 35 -1.59 -8.27 -0.06
N ALA A 36 -0.78 -7.74 0.86
CA ALA A 36 0.56 -7.27 0.56
C ALA A 36 1.50 -7.51 1.75
N VAL A 37 2.80 -7.57 1.45
CA VAL A 37 3.87 -7.65 2.44
C VAL A 37 4.61 -6.32 2.46
N VAL A 38 4.75 -5.73 3.65
CA VAL A 38 5.59 -4.55 3.84
C VAL A 38 7.06 -4.96 3.72
N VAL A 39 7.79 -4.31 2.82
CA VAL A 39 9.19 -4.64 2.50
C VAL A 39 10.16 -3.52 2.86
N ALA A 40 9.68 -2.28 2.98
CA ALA A 40 10.48 -1.13 3.35
C ALA A 40 9.60 -0.02 3.93
N THR A 41 10.24 1.08 4.37
CA THR A 41 9.58 2.31 4.78
C THR A 41 10.27 3.53 4.18
N GLU A 42 9.51 4.60 3.96
CA GLU A 42 10.00 5.92 3.55
C GLU A 42 9.48 6.95 4.56
N GLY A 43 10.29 7.28 5.57
CA GLY A 43 9.81 8.05 6.72
C GLY A 43 8.77 7.26 7.52
N ILE A 44 7.55 7.80 7.64
CA ILE A 44 6.41 7.14 8.29
C ILE A 44 5.57 6.29 7.33
N ASP A 45 5.84 6.37 6.03
CA ASP A 45 5.08 5.66 5.01
C ASP A 45 5.63 4.24 4.83
N LEU A 46 4.71 3.30 4.60
CA LEU A 46 5.04 1.92 4.32
C LEU A 46 5.21 1.71 2.82
N VAL A 47 6.17 0.89 2.45
CA VAL A 47 6.32 0.38 1.08
C VAL A 47 6.02 -1.12 1.11
N ALA A 48 5.06 -1.55 0.32
CA ALA A 48 4.60 -2.93 0.27
C ALA A 48 4.57 -3.50 -1.15
N GLU A 49 4.65 -4.82 -1.24
CA GLU A 49 4.54 -5.59 -2.47
C GLU A 49 3.36 -6.57 -2.36
N PRO A 50 2.50 -6.71 -3.40
CA PRO A 50 1.42 -7.70 -3.41
C PRO A 50 1.92 -9.13 -3.21
N ARG A 51 1.12 -9.98 -2.59
CA ARG A 51 1.36 -11.44 -2.58
C ARG A 51 0.85 -12.13 -3.85
#